data_AF-A0A1K0ITJ7-F1
#
_entry.id   AF-A0A1K0ITJ7-F1
#
_cell.length_a   1.000
_cell.length_b   1.000
_cell.length_c   1.000
_cell.angle_alpha   90.00
_cell.angle_beta   90.00
_cell.angle_gamma   90.00
#
_symmetry.space_group_name_H-M   'P 1'
#
loop_
_entity.id
_entity.type
_entity.pdbx_description
1 polymer ?
#
loop_
_entity_poly.entity_id
_entity_poly.type
_entity_poly.pdbx_seq_one_letter_code
_entity_poly.pdbx_strand_id
1 'polypeptide(L)'
;IGMVAWKMTLKSPEYPDGRDIIVIGNDITYRIGSFGPQEDLLFLRASELARAEGIPRIYVAANSGARIGLAEEIRHMFHVAWVDPEDPYK
;
A
#
# COMPACT_ATOMS: atom_id res chain seq x y z
N ILE A 1 -8.73 1.01 0.61
CA ILE A 1 -7.26 1.01 0.66
C ILE A 1 -6.78 -0.32 0.11
N GLY A 2 -5.69 -0.35 -0.65
CA GLY A 2 -5.15 -1.55 -1.31
C GLY A 2 -4.26 -2.41 -0.41
N MET A 3 -4.61 -2.50 0.87
CA MET A 3 -3.87 -3.24 1.89
C MET A 3 -4.86 -3.88 2.85
N VAL A 4 -4.59 -5.11 3.24
CA VAL A 4 -5.41 -5.92 4.15
C VAL A 4 -4.53 -6.57 5.19
N ALA A 5 -5.05 -6.78 6.39
CA ALA A 5 -4.34 -7.47 7.46
C ALA A 5 -5.28 -8.32 8.31
N TRP A 6 -4.75 -9.44 8.80
CA TRP A 6 -5.44 -10.37 9.68
C TRP A 6 -4.55 -10.77 10.85
N LYS A 7 -5.15 -10.90 12.03
CA LYS A 7 -4.60 -11.69 13.13
C LYS A 7 -5.19 -13.09 13.04
N MET A 8 -4.33 -14.10 13.02
CA MET A 8 -4.74 -15.49 12.87
C MET A 8 -4.15 -16.33 13.99
N THR A 9 -4.97 -17.19 14.59
CA THR A 9 -4.53 -18.24 15.51
C THR A 9 -4.56 -19.57 14.77
N LEU A 10 -3.40 -20.18 14.59
CA LEU A 10 -3.22 -21.42 13.82
C LEU A 10 -2.83 -22.55 14.76
N LYS A 11 -3.53 -23.70 14.68
CA LYS A 11 -3.10 -24.93 15.34
C LYS A 11 -2.19 -25.72 14.41
N SER A 12 -1.01 -26.09 14.89
CA SER A 12 -0.06 -26.94 14.16
C SER A 12 0.44 -28.08 15.07
N PRO A 13 1.10 -29.12 14.53
CA PRO A 13 1.68 -30.18 15.37
C PRO A 13 2.65 -29.65 16.44
N GLU A 14 3.41 -28.60 16.13
CA GLU A 14 4.34 -27.95 17.05
C GLU A 14 3.64 -27.04 18.06
N TYR A 15 2.44 -26.56 17.74
CA TYR A 15 1.60 -25.71 18.61
C TYR A 15 0.14 -26.19 18.60
N PRO A 16 -0.19 -27.31 19.29
CA PRO A 16 -1.55 -27.88 19.28
C PRO A 16 -2.62 -26.96 19.89
N ASP A 17 -2.22 -26.14 20.88
CA ASP A 17 -3.08 -25.13 21.51
C ASP A 17 -3.25 -23.87 20.65
N GLY A 18 -2.40 -23.71 19.64
CA GLY A 18 -2.43 -22.59 18.70
C GLY A 18 -1.23 -21.66 18.84
N ARG A 19 -0.92 -20.97 17.75
CA ARG A 19 0.04 -19.85 17.71
C ARG A 19 -0.56 -18.68 16.93
N ASP A 20 -0.28 -17.48 17.40
CA ASP A 20 -0.73 -16.26 16.75
C ASP A 20 0.29 -15.78 15.71
N ILE A 21 -0.23 -15.25 14.61
CA ILE A 21 0.52 -14.52 13.58
C ILE A 21 -0.27 -13.30 13.10
N ILE A 22 0.45 -12.32 12.56
CA ILE A 22 -0.15 -11.24 11.76
C ILE A 22 0.20 -11.49 10.30
N VAL A 23 -0.81 -11.51 9.43
CA VAL A 23 -0.63 -11.57 7.97
C VAL A 23 -1.04 -10.21 7.39
N ILE A 24 -0.19 -9.62 6.56
CA ILE A 24 -0.45 -8.38 5.84
C ILE A 24 -0.30 -8.67 4.34
N GLY A 25 -1.18 -8.13 3.51
CA GLY A 25 -1.11 -8.31 2.07
C GLY A 25 -1.59 -7.10 1.30
N ASN A 26 -0.98 -6.85 0.15
CA ASN A 26 -1.53 -5.90 -0.82
C ASN A 26 -2.76 -6.51 -1.50
N ASP A 27 -3.76 -5.68 -1.74
CA ASP A 27 -4.81 -6.00 -2.70
C ASP A 27 -4.40 -5.44 -4.07
N ILE A 28 -3.90 -6.32 -4.93
CA ILE A 28 -3.43 -5.93 -6.27
C ILE A 28 -4.57 -5.41 -7.16
N THR A 29 -5.82 -5.78 -6.87
CA THR A 29 -6.98 -5.32 -7.64
C THR A 29 -7.32 -3.86 -7.35
N TYR A 30 -6.87 -3.34 -6.20
CA TYR A 30 -7.07 -1.95 -5.82
C TYR A 30 -5.88 -1.09 -6.23
N ARG A 31 -6.06 -0.24 -7.25
CA ARG A 31 -5.02 0.68 -7.77
C ARG A 31 -3.68 -0.02 -7.96
N ILE A 32 -3.69 -1.18 -8.63
CA ILE A 32 -2.54 -2.04 -8.94
C ILE A 32 -1.67 -2.42 -7.71
N GLY A 33 -2.26 -2.39 -6.51
CA GLY A 33 -1.53 -2.62 -5.26
C GLY A 33 -0.59 -1.49 -4.87
N SER A 34 -0.78 -0.27 -5.39
CA SER A 34 0.08 0.87 -5.08
C SER A 34 -0.06 1.35 -3.63
N PHE A 35 1.08 1.73 -3.04
CA PHE A 35 1.17 2.26 -1.68
C PHE A 35 0.86 3.75 -1.63
N GLY A 36 -0.24 4.12 -0.97
CA GLY A 36 -0.49 5.48 -0.53
C GLY A 36 -0.52 5.59 0.99
N PRO A 37 -0.72 6.80 1.55
CA PRO A 37 -0.60 7.04 2.98
C PRO A 37 -1.50 6.16 3.86
N GLN A 38 -2.68 5.78 3.36
CA GLN A 38 -3.60 4.92 4.13
C GLN A 38 -3.18 3.44 4.09
N GLU A 39 -2.65 2.95 2.96
CA GLU A 39 -2.05 1.62 2.87
C GLU A 39 -0.81 1.51 3.77
N ASP A 40 0.04 2.53 3.76
CA ASP A 40 1.21 2.64 4.66
C ASP A 40 0.79 2.63 6.13
N LEU A 41 -0.28 3.35 6.48
CA LEU A 41 -0.78 3.40 7.85
C LEU A 41 -1.26 2.04 8.35
N LEU A 42 -2.01 1.28 7.53
CA LEU A 42 -2.43 -0.08 7.90
C LEU A 42 -1.22 -0.99 8.09
N PHE A 43 -0.26 -0.96 7.15
CA PHE A 43 0.96 -1.75 7.23
C PHE A 43 1.76 -1.42 8.50
N LEU A 44 1.88 -0.13 8.83
CA LEU A 44 2.55 0.37 10.04
C LEU A 44 1.86 -0.17 11.30
N ARG A 45 0.55 0.03 11.45
CA ARG A 45 -0.17 -0.37 12.67
C ARG A 45 -0.19 -1.89 12.86
N ALA A 46 -0.38 -2.66 11.79
CA ALA A 46 -0.29 -4.12 11.85
C ALA A 46 1.13 -4.59 12.22
N SER A 47 2.17 -3.91 11.72
CA SER A 47 3.57 -4.20 12.08
C SER A 47 3.93 -3.79 13.50
N GLU A 48 3.35 -2.70 14.02
CA GLU A 48 3.47 -2.30 15.43
C GLU A 48 2.84 -3.34 16.35
N LEU A 49 1.64 -3.81 16.03
CA LEU A 49 0.96 -4.85 16.80
C LEU A 49 1.78 -6.15 16.84
N ALA A 50 2.26 -6.62 15.69
CA ALA A 50 3.10 -7.84 15.64
C ALA A 50 4.33 -7.73 16.55
N ARG A 51 4.99 -6.56 16.58
CA ARG A 51 6.14 -6.32 17.47
C ARG A 51 5.73 -6.20 18.94
N ALA A 52 4.62 -5.55 19.24
CA ALA A 52 4.13 -5.38 20.60
C ALA A 52 3.75 -6.73 21.25
N GLU A 53 3.17 -7.65 20.47
CA GLU A 53 2.82 -9.00 20.93
C GLU A 53 3.97 -10.01 20.79
N GLY A 54 5.08 -9.64 20.13
CA GLY A 54 6.21 -10.53 19.89
C GLY A 54 5.90 -11.70 18.93
N ILE A 55 4.90 -11.55 18.05
CA ILE A 55 4.43 -12.60 17.14
C ILE A 55 4.93 -12.40 15.70
N PRO A 56 5.05 -13.47 14.89
CA PRO A 56 5.50 -13.36 13.52
C PRO A 56 4.59 -12.47 12.66
N ARG A 57 5.22 -11.65 11.82
CA ARG A 57 4.55 -10.87 10.76
C ARG A 57 4.88 -11.46 9.39
N ILE A 58 3.87 -11.96 8.70
CA ILE A 58 3.98 -12.47 7.33
C ILE A 58 3.46 -11.41 6.36
N TYR A 59 4.21 -11.16 5.28
CA TYR A 59 3.83 -10.18 4.26
C TYR A 59 3.73 -10.83 2.89
N VAL A 60 2.56 -10.71 2.26
CA VAL A 60 2.30 -11.15 0.88
C VAL A 60 2.46 -9.94 -0.05
N ALA A 61 3.59 -9.90 -0.76
CA ALA A 61 3.97 -8.79 -1.61
C ALA A 61 3.48 -9.00 -3.06
N ALA A 62 2.38 -8.33 -3.40
CA ALA A 62 1.86 -8.25 -4.77
C ALA A 62 1.45 -6.79 -5.06
N ASN A 63 2.40 -5.96 -5.48
CA ASN A 63 2.25 -4.51 -5.55
C ASN A 63 3.01 -3.87 -6.71
N SER A 64 2.75 -2.58 -6.93
CA SER A 64 3.41 -1.74 -7.92
C SER A 64 4.30 -0.64 -7.30
N GLY A 65 4.69 -0.76 -6.03
CA GLY A 65 5.42 0.28 -5.30
C GLY A 65 4.58 1.50 -4.93
N ALA A 66 5.26 2.65 -4.74
CA ALA A 66 4.63 3.89 -4.29
C ALA A 66 3.60 4.43 -5.30
N ARG A 67 2.49 4.96 -4.80
CA ARG A 67 1.46 5.57 -5.64
C ARG A 67 1.97 6.88 -6.21
N ILE A 68 1.93 6.97 -7.54
CA ILE A 68 2.25 8.18 -8.29
C ILE A 68 0.94 8.85 -8.70
N GLY A 69 0.88 10.18 -8.60
CA GLY A 69 -0.26 10.99 -9.03
C GLY A 69 0.15 12.44 -9.26
N LEU A 70 -0.64 13.15 -10.06
CA LEU A 70 -0.57 14.59 -10.25
C LEU A 70 -1.83 15.24 -9.68
N ALA A 71 -1.83 16.57 -9.54
CA ALA A 71 -3.02 17.34 -9.21
C ALA A 71 -3.94 17.40 -10.45
N GLU A 72 -4.88 16.46 -10.55
CA GLU A 72 -5.79 16.33 -11.70
C GLU A 72 -6.71 17.58 -11.85
N GLU A 73 -7.01 18.27 -10.76
CA GLU A 73 -7.78 19.52 -10.76
C GLU A 73 -7.05 20.66 -11.47
N ILE A 74 -5.72 20.67 -11.44
CA ILE A 74 -4.89 21.69 -12.12
C ILE A 74 -4.56 21.26 -13.55
N ARG A 75 -4.53 19.96 -13.83
CA ARG A 75 -4.13 19.39 -15.12
C ARG A 75 -4.92 19.93 -16.30
N HIS A 76 -6.19 20.28 -16.10
CA HIS A 76 -7.05 20.83 -17.16
C HIS A 76 -7.20 22.36 -17.11
N MET A 77 -6.57 23.02 -16.14
CA MET A 77 -6.68 24.47 -15.91
C MET A 77 -5.41 25.23 -16.25
N PHE A 78 -4.25 24.56 -16.38
CA PHE A 78 -3.01 25.26 -16.65
C PHE A 78 -2.94 25.73 -18.11
N HIS A 79 -2.34 26.90 -18.30
CA HIS A 79 -2.01 27.43 -19.61
C HIS A 79 -0.50 27.37 -19.82
N VAL A 80 -0.06 27.09 -21.05
CA VAL A 80 1.36 27.12 -21.42
C VAL A 80 1.65 28.45 -22.08
N ALA A 81 2.69 29.15 -21.60
CA ALA A 81 3.23 30.33 -22.26
C ALA A 81 4.33 29.89 -23.24
N TRP A 82 3.94 29.58 -24.47
CA TRP A 82 4.87 29.20 -25.55
C TRP A 82 5.78 30.37 -25.95
N VAL A 83 7.00 30.07 -26.41
CA VAL A 83 7.91 31.09 -26.99
C VAL A 83 7.29 31.70 -28.24
N ASP A 84 6.69 30.86 -29.08
CA ASP A 84 5.90 31.22 -30.26
C ASP A 84 4.55 30.48 -30.18
N PRO A 85 3.41 31.17 -29.97
CA PRO A 85 2.10 30.52 -29.91
C PRO A 85 1.70 29.77 -31.19
N GLU A 86 2.28 30.13 -32.33
CA GLU A 86 2.01 29.51 -33.63
C GLU A 86 2.96 28.33 -33.92
N ASP A 87 4.05 28.18 -33.15
CA ASP A 87 5.04 27.12 -33.32
C ASP A 87 5.45 26.50 -31.95
N PRO A 88 4.71 25.49 -31.47
CA PRO A 88 4.95 24.86 -30.16
C PRO A 88 6.31 24.14 -30.02
N TYR A 89 7.09 23.99 -31.10
CA TYR A 89 8.43 23.41 -31.05
C TYR A 89 9.55 24.44 -30.80
N LYS A 90 9.24 25.74 -30.79
CA LYS A 90 10.19 26.83 -30.54
C LYS A 90 10.32 27.21 -29.06
#